data_AF-A0AB38SA71-F1
#
_entry.id   AF-A0AB38SA71-F1
#
_cell.length_a   1.000
_cell.length_b   1.000
_cell.length_c   1.000
_cell.angle_alpha   90.00
_cell.angle_beta   90.00
_cell.angle_gamma   90.00
#
_symmetry.space_group_name_H-M   'P 1'
#
loop_
_entity.id
_entity.type
_entity.pdbx_description
1 polymer ?
#
loop_
_entity_poly.entity_id
_entity_poly.type
_entity_poly.pdbx_seq_one_letter_code
_entity_poly.pdbx_strand_id
1 'polypeptide(L)'
;MSGQPLTAPFGGDMEGDHWPHGSRDGAGRDLTGLRNRVSEFFESLTGAELARETHRHLWVADWLRVADDYRLFAESARRDGSARVASEAGLCSLTALEVARSLSCPEDPALAGLAGRVGANLKAFMDGFGPAMERVEIDGLDQGPLSGFFVPASRGGPCAPAIICIGDEDITLDSMMSRLLPATRGGTTSLLFLGAGASPGSRGVEPQMLQCWLDYLEARQDVDAQQIAVYGEGTGASRASRLAVSDCRIAAAVCDADC
;
A
#
# COMPACT_ATOMS: atom_id res chain seq x y z
N MET A 1 -9.89 58.81 37.42
CA MET A 1 -10.54 58.95 36.10
C MET A 1 -9.69 59.93 35.31
N SER A 2 -9.03 59.65 34.19
CA SER A 2 -8.75 58.44 33.41
C SER A 2 -7.50 58.78 32.58
N GLY A 3 -6.58 57.83 32.43
CA GLY A 3 -5.36 57.96 31.62
C GLY A 3 -5.59 57.64 30.14
N GLN A 4 -4.68 58.16 29.31
CA GLN A 4 -4.66 58.18 27.84
C GLN A 4 -4.81 56.82 27.13
N PRO A 5 -5.31 56.78 25.87
CA PRO A 5 -5.28 55.59 25.04
C PRO A 5 -3.96 55.50 24.25
N LEU A 6 -3.30 54.35 24.34
CA LEU A 6 -2.18 53.95 23.47
C LEU A 6 -2.74 53.15 22.29
N THR A 7 -2.40 53.60 21.08
CA THR A 7 -2.72 52.97 19.80
C THR A 7 -1.64 51.96 19.39
N ALA A 8 -2.12 50.74 19.07
CA ALA A 8 -1.60 49.74 18.09
C ALA A 8 -0.29 48.98 18.42
N PRO A 9 -0.04 47.75 17.89
CA PRO A 9 -0.71 47.16 16.72
C PRO A 9 -1.20 45.70 16.83
N PHE A 10 -2.22 45.39 16.02
CA PHE A 10 -2.41 44.16 15.26
C PHE A 10 -1.70 42.90 15.78
N GLY A 11 -2.38 42.17 16.67
CA GLY A 11 -2.24 40.72 16.72
C GLY A 11 -2.89 40.16 15.47
N GLY A 12 -2.08 39.73 14.50
CA GLY A 12 -2.56 38.88 13.44
C GLY A 12 -2.93 37.55 14.05
N ASP A 13 -4.23 37.26 14.12
CA ASP A 13 -4.72 35.90 14.21
C ASP A 13 -4.21 35.17 12.96
N MET A 14 -3.06 34.50 13.08
CA MET A 14 -2.76 33.35 12.24
C MET A 14 -3.66 32.21 12.72
N GLU A 15 -4.94 32.32 12.36
CA GLU A 15 -5.79 31.18 12.07
C GLU A 15 -5.12 30.48 10.89
N GLY A 16 -4.14 29.64 11.21
CA GLY A 16 -3.57 28.72 10.25
C GLY A 16 -4.71 27.88 9.71
N ASP A 17 -4.82 27.87 8.38
CA ASP A 17 -5.73 27.05 7.59
C ASP A 17 -5.58 25.57 7.98
N HIS A 18 -6.19 25.19 9.10
CA HIS A 18 -6.39 23.81 9.48
C HIS A 18 -7.40 23.28 8.49
N TRP A 19 -6.85 22.66 7.44
CA TRP A 19 -7.50 21.95 6.36
C TRP A 19 -9.02 21.87 6.51
N PRO A 20 -9.79 22.52 5.63
CA PRO A 20 -11.21 22.66 5.84
C PRO A 20 -11.82 21.26 5.91
N HIS A 21 -12.85 21.14 6.73
CA HIS A 21 -13.86 20.10 6.59
C HIS A 21 -14.43 20.17 5.16
N GLY A 22 -13.68 19.63 4.21
CA GLY A 22 -14.05 19.45 2.83
C GLY A 22 -15.31 18.62 2.87
N SER A 23 -16.37 19.24 2.36
CA SER A 23 -17.75 18.82 2.39
C SER A 23 -17.92 17.30 2.37
N ARG A 24 -18.95 16.81 3.07
CA ARG A 24 -19.54 15.47 2.92
C ARG A 24 -20.03 15.16 1.48
N ASP A 25 -19.66 15.96 0.50
CA ASP A 25 -20.02 15.83 -0.90
C ASP A 25 -19.03 14.90 -1.60
N GLY A 26 -19.42 13.64 -1.74
CA GLY A 26 -19.43 12.85 -2.99
C GLY A 26 -18.17 12.68 -3.85
N ALA A 27 -17.17 13.57 -3.81
CA ALA A 27 -16.02 13.63 -4.73
C ALA A 27 -14.96 12.55 -4.46
N GLY A 28 -15.11 11.77 -3.38
CA GLY A 28 -14.26 10.62 -3.07
C GLY A 28 -14.93 9.26 -3.32
N ARG A 29 -16.08 9.15 -3.99
CA ARG A 29 -16.75 7.82 -4.08
C ARG A 29 -16.05 6.81 -4.99
N ASP A 30 -14.92 7.17 -5.61
CA ASP A 30 -14.09 6.28 -6.40
C ASP A 30 -12.60 6.42 -6.03
N LEU A 31 -11.79 5.45 -6.47
CA LEU A 31 -10.36 5.39 -6.13
C LEU A 31 -9.55 6.53 -6.75
N THR A 32 -10.00 7.07 -7.88
CA THR A 32 -9.29 8.13 -8.61
C THR A 32 -9.42 9.46 -7.86
N GLY A 33 -10.63 9.79 -7.42
CA GLY A 33 -10.89 10.99 -6.62
C GLY A 33 -10.13 10.98 -5.30
N LEU A 34 -10.05 9.82 -4.63
CA LEU A 34 -9.26 9.70 -3.41
C LEU A 34 -7.76 9.93 -3.69
N ARG A 35 -7.21 9.37 -4.76
CA ARG A 35 -5.80 9.57 -5.14
C ARG A 35 -5.47 11.03 -5.38
N ASN A 36 -6.31 11.75 -6.12
CA ASN A 36 -6.11 13.19 -6.36
C ASN A 36 -6.10 13.95 -5.03
N ARG A 37 -7.03 13.63 -4.12
CA ARG A 37 -7.06 14.23 -2.77
C ARG A 37 -5.80 13.91 -1.96
N VAL A 38 -5.26 12.70 -2.08
CA VAL A 38 -3.99 12.32 -1.42
C VAL A 38 -2.84 13.14 -1.99
N SER A 39 -2.75 13.29 -3.31
CA SER A 39 -1.73 14.12 -3.96
C SER A 39 -1.81 15.58 -3.51
N GLU A 40 -3.00 16.18 -3.56
CA GLU A 40 -3.23 17.56 -3.07
C GLU A 40 -2.85 17.72 -1.60
N PHE A 41 -3.16 16.71 -0.77
CA PHE A 41 -2.77 16.71 0.64
C PHE A 41 -1.24 16.73 0.78
N PHE A 42 -0.51 15.83 0.14
CA PHE A 42 0.96 15.81 0.24
C PHE A 42 1.62 17.06 -0.35
N GLU A 43 1.08 17.62 -1.43
CA GLU A 43 1.57 18.89 -2.01
C GLU A 43 1.38 20.08 -1.06
N SER A 44 0.35 20.04 -0.21
CA SER A 44 0.10 21.07 0.79
C SER A 44 1.00 20.98 2.03
N LEU A 45 1.64 19.83 2.27
CA LEU A 45 2.47 19.63 3.46
C LEU A 45 3.78 20.38 3.36
N THR A 46 4.06 21.25 4.33
CA THR A 46 5.40 21.82 4.51
C THR A 46 6.20 21.00 5.52
N GLY A 47 7.52 20.95 5.35
CA GLY A 47 8.42 20.25 6.29
C GLY A 47 8.33 20.78 7.73
N ALA A 48 7.98 22.06 7.90
CA ALA A 48 7.76 22.68 9.20
C ALA A 48 6.47 22.18 9.89
N GLU A 49 5.43 21.83 9.13
CA GLU A 49 4.20 21.28 9.69
C GLU A 49 4.33 19.79 9.99
N LEU A 50 5.05 19.04 9.13
CA LEU A 50 5.42 17.66 9.39
C LEU A 50 6.23 17.50 10.69
N ALA A 51 7.05 18.49 11.06
CA ALA A 51 7.80 18.49 12.31
C ALA A 51 6.93 18.70 13.56
N ARG A 52 5.69 19.21 13.42
CA ARG A 52 4.79 19.50 14.54
C ARG A 52 3.94 18.28 14.88
N GLU A 53 4.32 17.59 15.96
CA GLU A 53 3.66 16.39 16.48
C GLU A 53 2.13 16.52 16.58
N THR A 54 1.64 17.64 17.10
CA THR A 54 0.20 17.87 17.30
C THR A 54 -0.60 17.88 16.00
N HIS A 55 -0.05 18.42 14.91
CA HIS A 55 -0.75 18.42 13.61
C HIS A 55 -0.72 17.04 12.98
N ARG A 56 0.41 16.32 13.15
CA ARG A 56 0.59 14.98 12.62
C ARG A 56 -0.43 13.99 13.18
N HIS A 57 -0.63 13.97 14.50
CA HIS A 57 -1.64 13.11 15.13
C HIS A 57 -3.07 13.41 14.64
N LEU A 58 -3.41 14.68 14.42
CA LEU A 58 -4.72 15.07 13.88
C LEU A 58 -4.91 14.55 12.46
N TRP A 59 -3.91 14.68 11.60
CA TRP A 59 -3.96 14.15 10.24
C TRP A 59 -4.04 12.62 10.21
N VAL A 60 -3.26 11.94 11.04
CA VAL A 60 -3.34 10.48 11.20
C VAL A 60 -4.77 10.07 11.61
N ALA A 61 -5.34 10.72 12.62
CA ALA A 61 -6.71 10.44 13.05
C ALA A 61 -7.76 10.69 11.95
N ASP A 62 -7.61 11.75 11.17
CA ASP A 62 -8.51 12.04 10.06
C ASP A 62 -8.39 11.02 8.92
N TRP A 63 -7.19 10.63 8.53
CA TRP A 63 -6.98 9.61 7.51
C TRP A 63 -7.45 8.22 7.97
N LEU A 64 -7.30 7.89 9.26
CA LEU A 64 -7.90 6.69 9.86
C LEU A 64 -9.43 6.72 9.80
N ARG A 65 -10.05 7.87 10.04
CA ARG A 65 -11.51 8.03 9.92
C ARG A 65 -11.97 7.85 8.47
N VAL A 66 -11.25 8.44 7.50
CA VAL A 66 -11.51 8.22 6.07
C VAL A 66 -11.42 6.74 5.72
N ALA A 67 -10.41 6.03 6.22
CA ALA A 67 -10.27 4.60 6.00
C ALA A 67 -11.46 3.80 6.56
N ASP A 68 -11.93 4.13 7.77
CA ASP A 68 -13.08 3.48 8.38
C ASP A 68 -14.38 3.74 7.61
N ASP A 69 -14.60 4.97 7.15
CA ASP A 69 -15.78 5.34 6.35
C ASP A 69 -15.87 4.49 5.07
N TYR A 70 -14.74 4.33 4.35
CA TYR A 70 -14.69 3.46 3.17
C TYR A 70 -14.84 1.98 3.50
N ARG A 71 -14.32 1.51 4.63
CA ARG A 71 -14.48 0.11 5.07
C ARG A 71 -15.95 -0.21 5.32
N LEU A 72 -16.65 0.67 6.05
CA LEU A 72 -18.08 0.52 6.30
C LEU A 72 -18.90 0.58 5.00
N PHE A 73 -18.51 1.47 4.08
CA PHE A 73 -19.12 1.54 2.76
C PHE A 73 -18.90 0.27 1.93
N ALA A 74 -17.68 -0.30 1.97
CA ALA A 74 -17.36 -1.56 1.31
C ALA A 74 -18.19 -2.73 1.87
N GLU A 75 -18.38 -2.79 3.19
CA GLU A 75 -19.25 -3.76 3.84
C GLU A 75 -20.71 -3.61 3.44
N SER A 76 -21.24 -2.37 3.38
CA SER A 76 -22.61 -2.13 2.90
C SER A 76 -22.77 -2.61 1.47
N ALA A 77 -21.88 -2.20 0.57
CA ALA A 77 -21.92 -2.59 -0.84
C ALA A 77 -21.84 -4.11 -1.03
N ARG A 78 -21.11 -4.84 -0.17
CA ARG A 78 -21.11 -6.32 -0.17
C ARG A 78 -22.46 -6.91 0.19
N ARG A 79 -23.10 -6.40 1.25
CA ARG A 79 -24.45 -6.84 1.66
C ARG A 79 -25.47 -6.57 0.56
N ASP A 80 -25.29 -5.47 -0.18
CA ASP A 80 -26.15 -5.06 -1.29
C ASP A 80 -25.80 -5.78 -2.62
N GLY A 81 -24.86 -6.73 -2.61
CA GLY A 81 -24.46 -7.53 -3.79
C GLY A 81 -23.59 -6.82 -4.82
N SER A 82 -23.11 -5.60 -4.52
CA SER A 82 -22.32 -4.77 -5.43
C SER A 82 -20.82 -5.02 -5.27
N ALA A 83 -20.33 -6.17 -5.73
CA ALA A 83 -18.92 -6.60 -5.58
C ALA A 83 -17.89 -5.58 -6.12
N ARG A 84 -18.17 -4.94 -7.26
CA ARG A 84 -17.29 -3.91 -7.84
C ARG A 84 -17.13 -2.70 -6.92
N VAL A 85 -18.24 -2.20 -6.39
CA VAL A 85 -18.28 -1.03 -5.50
C VAL A 85 -17.60 -1.37 -4.17
N ALA A 86 -17.88 -2.55 -3.62
CA ALA A 86 -17.24 -3.06 -2.42
C ALA A 86 -15.72 -3.11 -2.55
N SER A 87 -15.21 -3.63 -3.67
CA SER A 87 -13.79 -3.71 -3.92
C SER A 87 -13.14 -2.33 -4.10
N GLU A 88 -13.81 -1.42 -4.80
CA GLU A 88 -13.31 -0.06 -4.98
C GLU A 88 -13.19 0.67 -3.64
N ALA A 89 -14.23 0.59 -2.81
CA ALA A 89 -14.23 1.14 -1.47
C ALA A 89 -13.16 0.48 -0.58
N GLY A 90 -12.93 -0.83 -0.71
CA GLY A 90 -11.83 -1.53 -0.02
C GLY A 90 -10.46 -0.95 -0.35
N LEU A 91 -10.17 -0.71 -1.63
CA LEU A 91 -8.90 -0.08 -2.05
C LEU A 91 -8.78 1.38 -1.62
N CYS A 92 -9.89 2.13 -1.61
CA CYS A 92 -9.91 3.47 -1.04
C CYS A 92 -9.54 3.45 0.45
N SER A 93 -10.10 2.50 1.20
CA SER A 93 -9.76 2.31 2.61
C SER A 93 -8.27 1.96 2.79
N LEU A 94 -7.70 1.05 1.98
CA LEU A 94 -6.27 0.73 2.03
C LEU A 94 -5.39 1.94 1.70
N THR A 95 -5.78 2.75 0.71
CA THR A 95 -5.06 3.98 0.33
C THR A 95 -5.02 4.97 1.50
N ALA A 96 -6.15 5.18 2.19
CA ALA A 96 -6.21 6.07 3.35
C ALA A 96 -5.41 5.54 4.55
N LEU A 97 -5.39 4.22 4.79
CA LEU A 97 -4.55 3.60 5.81
C LEU A 97 -3.07 3.81 5.50
N GLU A 98 -2.69 3.78 4.22
CA GLU A 98 -1.31 4.02 3.82
C GLU A 98 -0.87 5.47 4.05
N VAL A 99 -1.73 6.44 3.75
CA VAL A 99 -1.43 7.84 4.09
C VAL A 99 -1.26 8.01 5.59
N ALA A 100 -2.16 7.42 6.41
CA ALA A 100 -2.02 7.45 7.86
C ALA A 100 -0.68 6.84 8.30
N ARG A 101 -0.27 5.69 7.72
CA ARG A 101 1.03 5.06 7.99
C ARG A 101 2.20 5.97 7.68
N SER A 102 2.21 6.60 6.51
CA SER A 102 3.30 7.49 6.07
C SER A 102 3.48 8.73 6.93
N LEU A 103 2.41 9.15 7.62
CA LEU A 103 2.43 10.25 8.56
C LEU A 103 2.77 9.80 9.99
N SER A 104 2.72 8.50 10.31
CA SER A 104 2.96 8.03 11.67
C SER A 104 4.46 7.89 11.96
N CYS A 105 4.85 8.15 13.21
CA CYS A 105 6.18 7.78 13.70
C CYS A 105 6.17 6.35 14.27
N PRO A 106 7.31 5.62 14.25
CA PRO A 106 7.40 4.25 14.75
C PRO A 106 6.95 4.08 16.21
N GLU A 107 7.04 5.13 17.01
CA GLU A 107 6.65 5.16 18.43
C GLU A 107 5.20 5.60 18.66
N ASP A 108 4.43 5.91 17.61
CA ASP A 108 3.08 6.43 17.73
C ASP A 108 2.10 5.33 18.21
N PRO A 109 1.42 5.51 19.36
CA PRO A 109 0.40 4.57 19.81
C PRO A 109 -0.79 4.46 18.84
N ALA A 110 -1.02 5.43 17.94
CA ALA A 110 -2.00 5.29 16.86
C ALA A 110 -1.63 4.20 15.84
N LEU A 111 -0.35 3.84 15.75
CA LEU A 111 0.15 2.71 14.97
C LEU A 111 -0.26 1.36 15.62
N ALA A 112 -0.50 1.36 16.94
CA ALA A 112 -0.97 0.20 17.70
C ALA A 112 -2.43 -0.13 17.34
N GLY A 113 -2.59 -0.83 16.22
CA GLY A 113 -3.90 -1.21 15.66
C GLY A 113 -4.00 -0.98 14.16
N LEU A 114 -3.07 -0.22 13.57
CA LEU A 114 -3.03 0.01 12.12
C LEU A 114 -2.82 -1.32 11.36
N ALA A 115 -1.87 -2.15 11.80
CA ALA A 115 -1.65 -3.47 11.21
C ALA A 115 -2.90 -4.36 11.28
N GLY A 116 -3.63 -4.32 12.40
CA GLY A 116 -4.90 -5.05 12.54
C GLY A 116 -6.00 -4.54 11.61
N ARG A 117 -6.10 -3.21 11.42
CA ARG A 117 -7.02 -2.58 10.47
C ARG A 117 -6.69 -2.95 9.02
N VAL A 118 -5.41 -2.90 8.65
CA VAL A 118 -4.91 -3.30 7.34
C VAL A 118 -5.24 -4.77 7.09
N GLY A 119 -4.86 -5.68 8.00
CA GLY A 119 -5.13 -7.11 7.86
C GLY A 119 -6.63 -7.44 7.77
N ALA A 120 -7.47 -6.80 8.60
CA ALA A 120 -8.92 -7.00 8.54
C ALA A 120 -9.52 -6.50 7.22
N ASN A 121 -9.09 -5.34 6.72
CA ASN A 121 -9.56 -4.80 5.46
C ASN A 121 -9.06 -5.62 4.26
N LEU A 122 -7.80 -6.04 4.27
CA LEU A 122 -7.23 -6.89 3.23
C LEU A 122 -7.91 -8.25 3.18
N LYS A 123 -8.14 -8.88 4.33
CA LYS A 123 -8.93 -10.12 4.42
C LYS A 123 -10.32 -9.93 3.84
N ALA A 124 -11.02 -8.87 4.24
CA ALA A 124 -12.33 -8.54 3.70
C ALA A 124 -12.32 -8.29 2.18
N PHE A 125 -11.26 -7.66 1.68
CA PHE A 125 -11.04 -7.42 0.25
C PHE A 125 -10.81 -8.73 -0.50
N MET A 126 -9.95 -9.61 0.03
CA MET A 126 -9.67 -10.94 -0.54
C MET A 126 -10.91 -11.83 -0.54
N ASP A 127 -11.65 -11.89 0.57
CA ASP A 127 -12.88 -12.69 0.68
C ASP A 127 -13.98 -12.24 -0.31
N GLY A 128 -13.97 -10.95 -0.68
CA GLY A 128 -14.90 -10.37 -1.65
C GLY A 128 -14.46 -10.50 -3.11
N PHE A 129 -13.17 -10.76 -3.35
CA PHE A 129 -12.61 -11.03 -4.67
C PHE A 129 -12.50 -12.54 -4.86
N GLY A 130 -13.57 -13.14 -5.41
CA GLY A 130 -13.46 -14.47 -5.99
C GLY A 130 -12.32 -14.54 -7.03
N PRO A 131 -11.94 -15.77 -7.41
CA PRO A 131 -10.62 -16.36 -7.74
C PRO A 131 -9.39 -15.53 -8.20
N ALA A 132 -9.36 -14.20 -8.12
CA ALA A 132 -8.30 -13.39 -8.73
C ALA A 132 -7.04 -13.23 -7.87
N MET A 133 -6.92 -13.94 -6.75
CA MET A 133 -5.67 -14.02 -6.00
C MET A 133 -5.42 -15.47 -5.62
N GLU A 134 -4.27 -15.98 -6.04
CA GLU A 134 -3.86 -17.36 -5.89
C GLU A 134 -2.75 -17.42 -4.83
N ARG A 135 -2.96 -18.23 -3.79
CA ARG A 135 -1.86 -18.58 -2.88
C ARG A 135 -0.99 -19.62 -3.60
N VAL A 136 0.29 -19.30 -3.75
CA VAL A 136 1.27 -20.13 -4.44
C VAL A 136 2.23 -20.71 -3.40
N GLU A 137 2.41 -22.02 -3.46
CA GLU A 137 3.44 -22.73 -2.69
C GLU A 137 4.36 -23.46 -3.67
N ILE A 138 5.65 -23.14 -3.61
CA ILE A 138 6.69 -23.79 -4.41
C ILE A 138 7.59 -24.57 -3.46
N ASP A 139 7.92 -25.81 -3.79
CA ASP A 139 8.90 -26.57 -3.04
C ASP A 139 10.27 -25.87 -3.12
N GLY A 140 10.67 -25.21 -2.03
CA GLY A 140 11.96 -24.55 -1.96
C GLY A 140 13.08 -25.58 -1.85
N LEU A 141 14.13 -25.41 -2.66
CA LEU A 141 15.35 -26.20 -2.59
C LEU A 141 15.89 -26.24 -1.14
N ASP A 142 15.75 -27.40 -0.49
CA ASP A 142 16.25 -27.75 0.85
C ASP A 142 15.82 -26.87 2.05
N GLN A 143 15.02 -25.81 1.83
CA GLN A 143 14.66 -24.79 2.84
C GLN A 143 13.17 -24.79 3.21
N GLY A 144 12.40 -25.77 2.69
CA GLY A 144 10.95 -25.86 2.89
C GLY A 144 10.14 -25.08 1.85
N PRO A 145 8.80 -25.17 1.91
CA PRO A 145 7.93 -24.58 0.89
C PRO A 145 7.98 -23.05 0.93
N LEU A 146 8.26 -22.43 -0.21
CA LEU A 146 8.18 -21.00 -0.44
C LEU A 146 6.72 -20.62 -0.66
N SER A 147 6.19 -19.74 0.20
CA SER A 147 4.81 -19.25 0.09
C SER A 147 4.76 -17.84 -0.49
N GLY A 148 3.83 -17.60 -1.40
CA GLY A 148 3.59 -16.30 -2.01
C GLY A 148 2.13 -16.13 -2.43
N PHE A 149 1.80 -14.92 -2.89
CA PHE A 149 0.47 -14.62 -3.42
C PHE A 149 0.61 -14.06 -4.83
N PHE A 150 -0.04 -14.71 -5.79
CA PHE A 150 -0.11 -14.27 -7.17
C PHE A 150 -1.46 -13.57 -7.42
N VAL A 151 -1.39 -12.39 -8.02
CA VAL A 151 -2.54 -11.58 -8.42
C VAL A 151 -2.46 -11.43 -9.94
N PRO A 152 -3.24 -12.20 -10.71
CA PRO A 152 -3.35 -12.02 -12.16
C PRO A 152 -3.77 -10.60 -12.55
N ALA A 153 -3.24 -10.14 -13.68
CA ALA A 153 -3.69 -8.91 -14.32
C ALA A 153 -5.21 -8.91 -14.55
N SER A 154 -5.89 -7.84 -14.15
CA SER A 154 -7.34 -7.71 -14.31
C SER A 154 -7.77 -7.38 -15.75
N ARG A 155 -6.85 -6.85 -16.56
CA ARG A 155 -7.07 -6.48 -17.97
C ARG A 155 -5.84 -6.86 -18.78
N GLY A 156 -5.89 -7.92 -19.59
CA GLY A 156 -4.73 -8.32 -20.39
C GLY A 156 -5.13 -9.18 -21.57
N GLY A 157 -4.25 -9.24 -22.57
CA GLY A 157 -4.29 -10.28 -23.59
C GLY A 157 -3.96 -11.65 -22.99
N PRO A 158 -3.67 -12.68 -23.81
CA PRO A 158 -3.39 -14.03 -23.31
C PRO A 158 -2.18 -14.09 -22.35
N CYS A 159 -1.24 -13.14 -22.44
CA CYS A 159 -0.07 -13.03 -21.56
C CYS A 159 0.06 -11.60 -21.02
N ALA A 160 0.28 -11.45 -19.72
CA ALA A 160 0.47 -10.17 -19.05
C ALA A 160 1.89 -10.04 -18.45
N PRO A 161 2.49 -8.85 -18.44
CA PRO A 161 3.70 -8.58 -17.66
C PRO A 161 3.52 -8.96 -16.20
N ALA A 162 4.60 -9.32 -15.50
CA ALA A 162 4.57 -9.69 -14.09
C ALA A 162 5.58 -8.89 -13.27
N ILE A 163 5.23 -8.54 -12.04
CA ILE A 163 6.14 -7.91 -11.08
C ILE A 163 6.29 -8.81 -9.85
N ILE A 164 7.53 -9.23 -9.56
CA ILE A 164 7.89 -9.89 -8.31
C ILE A 164 8.07 -8.80 -7.25
N CYS A 165 7.29 -8.85 -6.18
CA CYS A 165 7.30 -7.88 -5.08
C CYS A 165 8.00 -8.50 -3.87
N ILE A 166 9.13 -7.89 -3.47
CA ILE A 166 9.99 -8.36 -2.38
C ILE A 166 9.96 -7.32 -1.26
N GLY A 167 9.44 -7.71 -0.10
CA GLY A 167 9.42 -6.88 1.10
C GLY A 167 10.71 -6.96 1.92
N ASP A 168 10.81 -6.02 2.85
CA ASP A 168 11.72 -6.10 3.99
C ASP A 168 11.33 -7.24 4.95
N GLU A 169 12.24 -7.66 5.82
CA GLU A 169 12.00 -8.64 6.89
C GLU A 169 10.97 -8.13 7.91
N ASP A 170 10.94 -6.82 8.13
CA ASP A 170 9.99 -6.15 9.04
C ASP A 170 8.65 -5.81 8.38
N ILE A 171 8.56 -5.91 7.05
CA ILE A 171 7.33 -5.59 6.30
C ILE A 171 6.50 -6.86 6.14
N THR A 172 5.28 -6.82 6.70
CA THR A 172 4.33 -7.91 6.48
C THR A 172 3.83 -7.90 5.04
N LEU A 173 3.55 -9.09 4.51
CA LEU A 173 2.95 -9.26 3.19
C LEU A 173 1.64 -8.46 3.06
N ASP A 174 0.83 -8.42 4.12
CA ASP A 174 -0.39 -7.62 4.19
C ASP A 174 -0.12 -6.11 3.98
N SER A 175 0.96 -5.59 4.57
CA SER A 175 1.38 -4.19 4.44
C SER A 175 1.92 -3.87 3.04
N MET A 176 2.55 -4.83 2.37
CA MET A 176 3.00 -4.65 0.99
C MET A 176 1.81 -4.66 0.03
N MET A 177 0.90 -5.62 0.22
CA MET A 177 -0.31 -5.75 -0.58
C MET A 177 -1.24 -4.55 -0.43
N SER A 178 -1.38 -4.00 0.77
CA SER A 178 -2.23 -2.83 1.01
C SER A 178 -1.80 -1.62 0.18
N ARG A 179 -0.53 -1.52 -0.19
CA ARG A 179 0.03 -0.41 -0.97
C ARG A 179 0.03 -0.66 -2.46
N LEU A 180 0.46 -1.85 -2.87
CA LEU A 180 0.59 -2.18 -4.29
C LEU A 180 -0.74 -2.52 -4.95
N LEU A 181 -1.70 -3.13 -4.22
CA LEU A 181 -3.00 -3.49 -4.79
C LEU A 181 -3.83 -2.28 -5.23
N PRO A 182 -3.92 -1.18 -4.46
CA PRO A 182 -4.54 0.04 -4.97
C PRO A 182 -3.85 0.48 -6.26
N ALA A 183 -2.52 0.60 -6.26
CA ALA A 183 -1.71 1.07 -7.39
C ALA A 183 -1.99 0.33 -8.71
N THR A 184 -2.25 -0.98 -8.63
CA THR A 184 -2.41 -1.84 -9.81
C THR A 184 -3.86 -2.17 -10.20
N ARG A 185 -4.86 -1.57 -9.54
CA ARG A 185 -6.28 -1.84 -9.85
C ARG A 185 -6.59 -1.60 -11.33
N GLY A 186 -7.11 -2.64 -11.99
CA GLY A 186 -7.46 -2.56 -13.41
C GLY A 186 -6.26 -2.48 -14.34
N GLY A 187 -5.06 -2.71 -13.82
CA GLY A 187 -3.81 -2.72 -14.57
C GLY A 187 -3.65 -3.94 -15.47
N THR A 188 -2.66 -3.83 -16.34
CA THR A 188 -2.28 -4.86 -17.33
C THR A 188 -1.19 -5.79 -16.83
N THR A 189 -0.85 -5.72 -15.54
CA THR A 189 0.31 -6.37 -14.94
C THR A 189 -0.14 -7.27 -13.80
N SER A 190 0.40 -8.49 -13.77
CA SER A 190 0.27 -9.43 -12.66
C SER A 190 1.26 -9.12 -11.55
N LEU A 191 0.91 -9.41 -10.31
CA LEU A 191 1.78 -9.20 -9.15
C LEU A 191 2.06 -10.53 -8.45
N LEU A 192 3.30 -10.76 -8.05
CA LEU A 192 3.69 -11.89 -7.20
C LEU A 192 4.31 -11.35 -5.91
N PHE A 193 3.58 -11.47 -4.81
CA PHE A 193 4.04 -11.07 -3.48
C PHE A 193 4.77 -12.22 -2.81
N LEU A 194 6.03 -11.98 -2.43
CA LEU A 194 6.83 -12.95 -1.69
C LEU A 194 6.71 -12.68 -0.20
N GLY A 195 6.26 -13.67 0.56
CA GLY A 195 6.32 -13.60 2.01
C GLY A 195 7.74 -13.92 2.50
N ALA A 196 8.25 -13.17 3.47
CA ALA A 196 9.33 -13.70 4.30
C ALA A 196 8.80 -14.98 4.95
N GLY A 197 9.46 -16.11 4.71
CA GLY A 197 9.01 -17.43 5.15
C GLY A 197 8.57 -17.38 6.62
N ALA A 198 7.35 -17.84 6.90
CA ALA A 198 6.64 -17.68 8.17
C ALA A 198 7.27 -18.43 9.37
N SER A 199 8.55 -18.78 9.31
CA SER A 199 9.27 -19.46 10.38
C SER A 199 10.21 -18.48 11.09
N PRO A 200 10.14 -18.34 12.43
CA PRO A 200 11.12 -17.55 13.17
C PRO A 200 12.50 -18.20 13.00
N GLY A 201 13.38 -17.54 12.25
CA GLY A 201 14.70 -18.06 11.86
C GLY A 201 14.86 -18.43 10.38
N SER A 202 13.82 -18.25 9.56
CA SER A 202 13.97 -18.28 8.10
C SER A 202 14.92 -17.16 7.69
N ARG A 203 16.14 -17.51 7.26
CA ARG A 203 17.00 -16.57 6.53
C ARG A 203 16.16 -16.03 5.38
N GLY A 204 16.16 -14.70 5.19
CA GLY A 204 15.31 -14.04 4.20
C GLY A 204 15.48 -14.60 2.79
N VAL A 205 14.70 -14.07 1.83
CA VAL A 205 14.65 -14.63 0.47
C VAL A 205 16.06 -14.65 -0.16
N GLU A 206 16.64 -15.84 -0.26
CA GLU A 206 17.96 -16.06 -0.84
C GLU A 206 17.88 -15.97 -2.37
N PRO A 207 18.99 -15.63 -3.06
CA PRO A 207 19.00 -15.52 -4.52
C PRO A 207 18.49 -16.77 -5.23
N GLN A 208 18.74 -17.95 -4.66
CA GLN A 208 18.29 -19.25 -5.19
C GLN A 208 16.76 -19.41 -5.09
N MET A 209 16.12 -18.86 -4.07
CA MET A 209 14.66 -18.86 -3.95
C MET A 209 14.01 -17.96 -5.01
N LEU A 210 14.65 -16.82 -5.32
CA LEU A 210 14.17 -15.91 -6.35
C LEU A 210 14.18 -16.56 -7.75
N GLN A 211 15.14 -17.44 -8.01
CA GLN A 211 15.18 -18.25 -9.23
C GLN A 211 13.96 -19.19 -9.33
N CYS A 212 13.57 -19.86 -8.24
CA CYS A 212 12.36 -20.69 -8.22
C CYS A 212 11.08 -19.90 -8.56
N TRP A 213 10.97 -18.66 -8.07
CA TRP A 213 9.85 -17.79 -8.39
C TRP A 213 9.85 -17.33 -9.85
N LEU A 214 11.03 -17.12 -10.44
CA LEU A 214 11.15 -16.81 -11.86
C LEU A 214 10.77 -18.00 -12.73
N ASP A 215 11.25 -19.20 -12.40
CA ASP A 215 10.90 -20.42 -13.13
C ASP A 215 9.40 -20.70 -13.07
N TYR A 216 8.78 -20.42 -11.92
CA TYR A 216 7.33 -20.48 -11.77
C TYR A 216 6.61 -19.50 -12.70
N LEU A 217 7.02 -18.23 -12.74
CA LEU A 217 6.40 -17.23 -13.62
C LEU A 217 6.62 -17.55 -15.11
N GLU A 218 7.79 -18.08 -15.47
CA GLU A 218 8.10 -18.48 -16.85
C GLU A 218 7.25 -19.68 -17.31
N ALA A 219 6.93 -20.61 -16.41
CA ALA A 219 6.06 -21.75 -16.70
C ALA A 219 4.58 -21.37 -16.85
N ARG A 220 4.18 -20.17 -16.43
CA ARG A 220 2.79 -19.71 -16.49
C ARG A 220 2.41 -19.20 -17.88
N GLN A 221 1.28 -19.68 -18.39
CA GLN A 221 0.77 -19.29 -19.71
C GLN A 221 0.16 -17.88 -19.73
N ASP A 222 -0.30 -17.39 -18.57
CA ASP A 222 -0.89 -16.06 -18.39
C ASP A 222 0.15 -14.96 -18.11
N VAL A 223 1.44 -15.30 -18.08
CA VAL A 223 2.55 -14.37 -17.85
C VAL A 223 3.42 -14.25 -19.09
N ASP A 224 3.80 -13.02 -19.44
CA ASP A 224 4.82 -12.75 -20.46
C ASP A 224 6.21 -12.89 -19.83
N ALA A 225 6.89 -14.01 -20.12
CA ALA A 225 8.23 -14.30 -19.61
C ALA A 225 9.30 -13.27 -20.05
N GLN A 226 9.04 -12.47 -21.09
CA GLN A 226 9.95 -11.39 -21.52
C GLN A 226 9.70 -10.06 -20.80
N GLN A 227 8.62 -9.97 -20.01
CA GLN A 227 8.23 -8.75 -19.28
C GLN A 227 8.04 -9.04 -17.80
N ILE A 228 9.05 -9.67 -17.20
CA ILE A 228 9.13 -9.85 -15.75
C ILE A 228 9.96 -8.73 -15.15
N ALA A 229 9.40 -7.99 -14.20
CA ALA A 229 10.09 -6.97 -13.43
C ALA A 229 10.15 -7.36 -11.95
N VAL A 230 11.02 -6.69 -11.21
CA VAL A 230 11.14 -6.87 -9.75
C VAL A 230 10.97 -5.52 -9.04
N TYR A 231 10.16 -5.52 -8.00
CA TYR A 231 9.99 -4.43 -7.06
C TYR A 231 10.55 -4.87 -5.71
N GLY A 232 11.46 -4.09 -5.14
CA GLY A 232 12.03 -4.34 -3.82
C GLY A 232 11.84 -3.14 -2.92
N GLU A 233 11.46 -3.40 -1.68
CA GLU A 233 11.21 -2.36 -0.69
C GLU A 233 12.07 -2.57 0.57
N GLY A 234 12.62 -1.48 1.11
CA GLY A 234 13.50 -1.52 2.29
C GLY A 234 14.73 -2.39 2.01
N THR A 235 15.03 -3.37 2.87
CA THR A 235 16.08 -4.36 2.59
C THR A 235 15.80 -5.21 1.34
N GLY A 236 14.53 -5.31 0.91
CA GLY A 236 14.10 -5.93 -0.34
C GLY A 236 14.64 -5.22 -1.58
N ALA A 237 14.93 -3.91 -1.53
CA ALA A 237 15.50 -3.16 -2.65
C ALA A 237 16.90 -3.70 -3.06
N SER A 238 17.71 -4.07 -2.08
CA SER A 238 19.01 -4.71 -2.30
C SER A 238 18.85 -6.08 -2.96
N ARG A 239 17.83 -6.85 -2.56
CA ARG A 239 17.52 -8.16 -3.15
C ARG A 239 17.04 -8.02 -4.60
N ALA A 240 16.16 -7.06 -4.88
CA ALA A 240 15.68 -6.74 -6.22
C ALA A 240 16.82 -6.33 -7.16
N SER A 241 17.71 -5.44 -6.69
CA SER A 241 18.90 -5.02 -7.44
C SER A 241 19.82 -6.19 -7.76
N ARG A 242 20.10 -7.06 -6.78
CA ARG A 242 20.95 -8.24 -6.99
C ARG A 242 20.32 -9.19 -8.00
N LEU A 243 19.01 -9.44 -7.91
CA LEU A 243 18.31 -10.32 -8.82
C LEU A 243 18.43 -9.81 -10.26
N ALA A 244 18.18 -8.53 -10.48
CA ALA A 244 18.25 -7.90 -11.80
C ALA A 244 19.66 -7.95 -12.43
N VAL A 245 20.71 -7.93 -11.62
CA VAL A 245 22.10 -8.10 -12.10
C VAL A 245 22.43 -9.56 -12.38
N SER A 246 21.88 -10.49 -11.59
CA SER A 246 22.19 -11.91 -11.68
C SER A 246 21.40 -12.68 -12.75
N ASP A 247 20.22 -12.21 -13.14
CA ASP A 247 19.31 -12.91 -14.05
C ASP A 247 18.85 -11.99 -15.18
N CYS A 248 19.13 -12.40 -16.42
CA CYS A 248 18.81 -11.64 -17.62
C CYS A 248 17.32 -11.68 -18.00
N ARG A 249 16.50 -12.51 -17.35
CA ARG A 249 15.05 -12.54 -17.54
C ARG A 249 14.34 -11.33 -16.92
N ILE A 250 15.01 -10.62 -16.00
CA ILE A 250 14.48 -9.41 -15.38
C ILE A 250 14.58 -8.24 -16.37
N ALA A 251 13.43 -7.79 -16.86
CA ALA A 251 13.31 -6.66 -17.78
C ALA A 251 13.48 -5.30 -17.09
N ALA A 252 13.10 -5.19 -15.82
CA ALA A 252 13.22 -3.97 -15.03
C ALA A 252 13.30 -4.23 -13.53
N ALA A 253 13.94 -3.31 -12.80
CA ALA A 253 14.00 -3.33 -11.34
C ALA A 253 13.59 -1.96 -10.78
N VAL A 254 12.70 -1.97 -9.78
CA VAL A 254 12.30 -0.80 -9.00
C VAL A 254 12.72 -1.04 -7.56
N CYS A 255 13.45 -0.09 -7.01
CA CYS A 255 14.03 -0.16 -5.67
C CYS A 255 13.51 1.02 -4.87
N ASP A 256 12.65 0.72 -3.89
CA ASP A 256 12.13 1.69 -2.95
C ASP A 256 12.90 1.53 -1.63
N ALA A 257 13.88 2.41 -1.42
CA ALA A 257 14.71 2.39 -0.23
C ALA A 257 14.18 3.45 0.75
N ASP A 258 13.35 3.00 1.70
CA ASP A 258 13.05 3.80 2.88
C ASP A 258 14.35 4.00 3.68
N CYS A 259 14.71 5.27 3.90
CA CYS A 259 15.94 5.70 4.59
C CYS A 259 15.69 5.98 6.06
#